data_AF-A0A3D4TQA8-F1
#
_entry.id   AF-A0A3D4TQA8-F1
#
_cell.length_a   1.000
_cell.length_b   1.000
_cell.length_c   1.000
_cell.angle_alpha   90.00
_cell.angle_beta   90.00
_cell.angle_gamma   90.00
#
_symmetry.space_group_name_H-M   'P 1'
#
loop_
_entity.id
_entity.type
_entity.pdbx_description
1 polymer ?
#
loop_
_entity_poly.entity_id
_entity_poly.type
_entity_poly.pdbx_seq_one_letter_code
_entity_poly.pdbx_strand_id
1 'polypeptide(L)' 'MTAPLSPSAVKGIAAVMLRANAGQRVYLGGLDVTEMAARLLQRHVEEVGLDAADKSFRKHGFTLVTTENNR' A
#
# COMPACT_ATOMS: atom_id res chain seq x y z
N MET A 1 11.72 4.41 15.86
CA MET A 1 12.05 4.28 14.43
C MET A 1 11.51 2.94 13.97
N THR A 2 10.41 2.94 13.21
CA THR A 2 9.87 1.72 12.58
C THR A 2 10.75 1.37 11.38
N ALA A 3 11.04 0.08 11.20
CA ALA A 3 11.83 -0.38 10.07
C ALA A 3 11.10 -0.08 8.74
N PRO A 4 11.80 0.34 7.68
CA PRO A 4 11.20 0.49 6.37
C PRO A 4 10.55 -0.83 5.92
N LEU A 5 9.44 -0.75 5.19
CA LEU A 5 8.74 -1.93 4.67
C LEU A 5 9.71 -2.82 3.89
N SER A 6 9.69 -4.11 4.17
CA SER A 6 10.48 -5.06 3.38
C SER A 6 9.97 -5.11 1.94
N PRO A 7 10.81 -5.45 0.94
CA PRO A 7 10.39 -5.55 -0.45
C PRO A 7 9.19 -6.48 -0.66
N SER A 8 9.10 -7.57 0.10
CA SER A 8 7.97 -8.50 0.06
C SER A 8 6.69 -7.88 0.60
N ALA A 9 6.79 -7.06 1.65
CA ALA A 9 5.65 -6.33 2.20
C ALA A 9 5.11 -5.31 1.19
N VAL A 10 5.98 -4.57 0.50
CA VAL A 10 5.58 -3.61 -0.55
C VAL A 10 4.82 -4.33 -1.67
N LYS A 11 5.33 -5.46 -2.17
CA LYS A 11 4.64 -6.26 -3.20
C LYS A 11 3.31 -6.81 -2.72
N GLY A 12 3.24 -7.29 -1.48
CA GLY A 12 2.01 -7.80 -0.87
C GLY A 12 0.93 -6.71 -0.78
N ILE A 13 1.29 -5.55 -0.23
CA ILE A 13 0.38 -4.39 -0.15
C ILE A 13 -0.07 -3.97 -1.55
N ALA A 14 0.85 -3.84 -2.50
CA ALA A 14 0.52 -3.45 -3.87
C ALA A 14 -0.44 -4.44 -4.55
N ALA A 15 -0.23 -5.75 -4.39
CA ALA A 15 -1.11 -6.77 -4.94
C ALA A 15 -2.53 -6.71 -4.37
N VAL A 16 -2.65 -6.46 -3.05
CA VAL A 16 -3.95 -6.31 -2.38
C VAL A 16 -4.65 -5.02 -2.84
N MET A 17 -3.92 -3.91 -2.92
CA MET A 17 -4.47 -2.63 -3.39
C MET A 17 -4.91 -2.68 -4.86
N LEU A 18 -4.19 -3.41 -5.72
CA LEU A 18 -4.57 -3.61 -7.12
C LEU A 18 -5.95 -4.30 -7.22
N ARG A 19 -6.18 -5.34 -6.41
CA ARG A 19 -7.48 -6.01 -6.36
C ARG A 19 -8.57 -5.09 -5.81
N ALA A 20 -8.25 -4.33 -4.77
CA ALA A 20 -9.17 -3.35 -4.19
C ALA A 20 -9.60 -2.30 -5.22
N ASN A 21 -8.66 -1.81 -6.05
CA ASN A 21 -8.95 -0.88 -7.14
C ASN A 21 -9.87 -1.49 -8.23
N ALA A 22 -9.82 -2.81 -8.42
CA ALA A 22 -10.75 -3.55 -9.27
C ALA A 22 -12.10 -3.85 -8.58
N GLY A 23 -12.37 -3.27 -7.40
CA GLY A 23 -13.58 -3.51 -6.61
C GLY A 23 -13.58 -4.83 -5.84
N GLN A 24 -12.46 -5.55 -5.79
CA GLN A 24 -12.35 -6.85 -5.12
C GLN A 24 -11.71 -6.71 -3.74
N ARG A 25 -12.45 -7.06 -2.69
CA ARG A 25 -11.91 -7.16 -1.33
C ARG A 25 -11.32 -8.56 -1.08
N VAL A 26 -10.23 -8.63 -0.32
CA VAL A 26 -9.53 -9.87 0.02
C VAL A 26 -9.77 -10.20 1.49
N TYR A 27 -10.20 -11.44 1.76
CA TYR A 27 -10.46 -11.93 3.12
C TYR A 27 -9.61 -13.16 3.43
N LEU A 28 -9.14 -13.28 4.68
CA LEU A 28 -8.45 -14.45 5.20
C LEU A 28 -9.07 -14.85 6.55
N GLY A 29 -9.85 -15.93 6.58
CA GLY A 29 -10.51 -16.40 7.81
C GLY A 29 -11.44 -15.36 8.45
N GLY A 30 -12.11 -14.54 7.63
CA GLY A 30 -12.96 -13.43 8.10
C GLY A 30 -12.22 -12.12 8.37
N LEU A 31 -10.88 -12.11 8.35
CA LEU A 31 -10.09 -10.89 8.42
C LEU A 31 -10.09 -10.17 7.06
N ASP A 32 -10.41 -8.88 7.05
CA ASP A 32 -10.33 -8.04 5.87
C ASP A 32 -8.89 -7.62 5.60
N VAL A 33 -8.22 -8.33 4.70
CA VAL A 33 -6.81 -8.11 4.33
C VAL A 33 -6.68 -6.79 3.56
N THR A 34 -7.71 -6.40 2.81
CA THR A 34 -7.73 -5.13 2.08
C THR A 34 -7.66 -3.95 3.06
N GLU A 35 -8.49 -3.96 4.09
CA GLU A 35 -8.48 -2.95 5.15
C GLU A 35 -7.12 -2.92 5.88
N MET A 36 -6.57 -4.10 6.20
CA MET A 36 -5.30 -4.20 6.90
C MET A 36 -4.13 -3.65 6.05
N ALA A 37 -4.10 -3.97 4.76
CA ALA A 37 -3.10 -3.45 3.84
C ALA A 37 -3.23 -1.93 3.63
N ALA A 38 -4.46 -1.39 3.59
CA ALA A 38 -4.69 0.05 3.50
C ALA A 38 -4.15 0.79 4.73
N ARG A 39 -4.41 0.27 5.94
CA ARG A 39 -3.87 0.85 7.18
C ARG A 39 -2.35 0.81 7.26
N LEU A 40 -1.74 -0.29 6.82
CA LEU A 40 -0.29 -0.42 6.76
C LEU A 40 0.32 0.59 5.78
N LEU A 41 -0.30 0.76 4.61
CA LEU A 41 0.13 1.75 3.62
C LEU A 41 -0.01 3.18 4.17
N GLN A 42 -1.16 3.50 4.77
CA GLN A 42 -1.40 4.80 5.38
C GLN A 42 -0.35 5.12 6.43
N ARG A 43 -0.14 4.20 7.39
CA ARG A 43 0.88 4.37 8.44
C ARG A 43 2.27 4.56 7.84
N HIS A 44 2.62 3.79 6.81
CA HIS A 44 3.92 3.94 6.16
C HIS A 44 4.07 5.34 5.53
N VAL A 45 3.04 5.82 4.82
CA VAL A 45 3.02 7.18 4.25
C VAL A 45 3.12 8.25 5.32
N GLU A 46 2.42 8.10 6.45
CA GLU A 46 2.52 9.02 7.59
C GLU A 46 3.94 9.05 8.20
N GLU A 47 4.62 7.90 8.23
CA GLU A 47 5.96 7.78 8.81
C GLU A 47 7.09 8.31 7.91
N VAL A 48 7.02 8.08 6.59
CA VAL A 48 8.12 8.42 5.67
C VAL A 48 7.78 9.55 4.69
N GLY A 49 6.52 9.98 4.64
CA GLY A 49 6.00 10.92 3.65
C GLY A 49 5.64 10.25 2.31
N LEU A 50 4.70 10.86 1.60
CA LEU A 50 4.16 10.32 0.35
C LEU A 50 5.24 10.10 -0.73
N ASP A 51 6.17 11.04 -0.90
CA ASP A 51 7.22 10.94 -1.91
C ASP A 51 8.18 9.77 -1.66
N ALA A 52 8.53 9.49 -0.41
CA ALA A 52 9.44 8.41 -0.06
C ALA A 52 8.74 7.05 -0.15
N ALA A 53 7.47 6.98 0.27
CA ALA A 53 6.63 5.81 0.09
C ALA A 53 6.47 5.51 -1.41
N ASP A 54 6.11 6.50 -2.22
CA ASP A 54 5.91 6.33 -3.65
C ASP A 54 7.20 5.93 -4.38
N LYS A 55 8.36 6.48 -4.03
CA LYS A 55 9.67 5.98 -4.54
C LYS A 55 9.90 4.50 -4.22
N SER A 56 9.48 4.04 -3.05
CA SER A 56 9.63 2.64 -2.65
C SER A 56 8.71 1.72 -3.45
N PHE A 57 7.48 2.14 -3.72
CA PHE A 57 6.55 1.41 -4.59
C PHE A 57 6.99 1.44 -6.06
N ARG A 58 7.50 2.57 -6.56
CA ARG A 58 8.00 2.72 -7.94
C ARG A 58 9.18 1.81 -8.26
N LYS A 59 10.07 1.55 -7.30
CA LYS A 59 11.14 0.54 -7.43
C LYS A 59 10.62 -0.86 -7.73
N HIS A 60 9.34 -1.12 -7.45
CA HIS A 60 8.67 -2.38 -7.70
C HIS A 60 7.64 -2.31 -8.82
N GLY A 61 7.60 -1.22 -9.59
CA GLY A 61 6.70 -1.04 -10.74
C GLY A 61 5.29 -0.56 -10.39
N PHE A 62 5.08 -0.07 -9.16
CA PHE A 62 3.79 0.45 -8.70
C PHE A 62 3.85 1.96 -8.49
N THR A 63 2.76 2.67 -8.78
CA THR A 63 2.62 4.10 -8.48
C THR A 63 1.54 4.26 -7.42
N LEU A 64 1.83 5.02 -6.36
CA LEU A 64 0.82 5.39 -5.37
C LEU A 64 0.02 6.58 -5.92
N VAL A 65 -1.26 6.35 -6.19
CA VAL A 65 -2.18 7.40 -6.61
C VAL A 65 -3.06 7.77 -5.43
N THR A 66 -2.96 9.02 -4.99
CA THR A 66 -3.86 9.60 -3.98
C THR A 66 -4.87 10.51 -4.68
N THR A 67 -6.00 10.78 -4.03
CA THR A 67 -6.96 11.78 -4.51
C THR A 67 -6.37 13.18 -4.67
N GLU A 68 -5.29 13.48 -3.95
CA GLU A 68 -4.56 14.75 -4.03
C GLU A 68 -3.64 14.82 -5.27
N ASN A 69 -3.05 13.69 -5.68
CA ASN A 69 -2.14 13.61 -6.83
C ASN A 69 -2.82 13.21 -8.14
N ASN A 70 -4.13 12.92 -8.13
CA ASN A 70 -4.92 12.56 -9.31
C ASN A 70 -5.74 13.74 -9.87
N ARG A 71 -5.37 14.98 -9.49
CA ARG A 71 -5.89 16.23 -10.04
C ARG A 71 -4.90 16.80 -11.04
#